data_AF-A0A367YK28-F1
#
_entry.id   AF-A0A367YK28-F1
#
_cell.length_a   1.000
_cell.length_b   1.000
_cell.length_c   1.000
_cell.angle_alpha   90.00
_cell.angle_beta   90.00
_cell.angle_gamma   90.00
#
_symmetry.space_group_name_H-M   'P 1'
#
loop_
_entity.id
_entity.type
_entity.pdbx_description
1 polymer ?
#
loop_
_entity_poly.entity_id
_entity_poly.type
_entity_poly.pdbx_seq_one_letter_code
_entity_poly.pdbx_strand_id
1 'polypeptide(L)'
;MLRSFAIPVRSIAAVRASPLAQLRYLTTTSVVSEPTKSTKKQRVLLKSITEKLQKEKRKEKELKQQIKEREKELKARAGQRKLEDKAMRGHHSLSLQTFVRKVRKLPIVGIDPLKGLLEHEKQELEAACKKYNEDCRAFFSPRPEPKLLGYMLYVKAKFPEFRESGVPVKDVVKKVAASWRSLSDSEKEQYKGESSENDSNNAKKEYDEWKNKRVEEYKKYLKFRDSFQLPE
;
A
#
# COMPACT_ATOMS: atom_id res chain seq x y z
N MET A 1 2.10 18.62 33.20
CA MET A 1 3.57 18.58 33.37
C MET A 1 4.02 17.12 33.32
N LEU A 2 4.38 16.60 32.16
CA LEU A 2 4.89 15.23 31.99
C LEU A 2 6.34 15.35 31.50
N ARG A 3 7.29 14.97 32.37
CA ARG A 3 8.73 14.98 32.07
C ARG A 3 9.09 13.68 31.36
N SER A 4 9.43 13.76 30.08
CA SER A 4 10.03 12.68 29.30
C SER A 4 11.51 12.56 29.67
N PHE A 5 11.90 11.44 30.27
CA PHE A 5 13.29 11.08 30.46
C PHE A 5 13.87 10.58 29.12
N ALA A 6 14.77 11.36 28.53
CA ALA A 6 15.59 10.93 27.41
C ALA A 6 16.75 10.08 27.94
N ILE A 7 16.80 8.80 27.56
CA ILE A 7 17.95 7.92 27.82
C ILE A 7 18.95 8.12 26.68
N PRO A 8 20.18 8.60 26.94
CA PRO A 8 21.21 8.66 25.91
C PRO A 8 21.74 7.25 25.62
N VAL A 9 21.51 6.77 24.40
CA VAL A 9 22.13 5.55 23.87
C VAL A 9 23.61 5.83 23.62
N ARG A 10 24.48 5.37 24.52
CA ARG A 10 25.93 5.35 24.30
C ARG A 10 26.27 4.31 23.24
N SER A 11 26.79 4.77 22.11
CA SER A 11 27.37 3.93 21.06
C SER A 11 28.69 3.33 21.54
N ILE A 12 28.65 2.06 21.95
CA ILE A 12 29.88 1.27 22.13
C ILE A 12 30.32 0.84 20.73
N ALA A 13 31.33 1.52 20.19
CA ALA A 13 32.05 1.07 19.01
C ALA A 13 32.84 -0.20 19.38
N ALA A 14 32.18 -1.35 19.27
CA ALA A 14 32.83 -2.65 19.34
C ALA A 14 33.72 -2.83 18.11
N VAL A 15 35.02 -2.60 18.29
CA VAL A 15 36.07 -3.05 17.37
C VAL A 15 36.01 -4.57 17.32
N ARG A 16 35.30 -5.11 16.32
CA ARG A 16 35.28 -6.54 16.00
C ARG A 16 36.62 -6.91 15.36
N ALA A 17 37.65 -7.10 16.18
CA ALA A 17 38.80 -7.87 15.75
C ALA A 17 38.34 -9.32 15.50
N SER A 18 38.60 -9.84 14.30
CA SER A 18 38.20 -11.21 13.96
C SER A 18 38.99 -12.22 14.81
N PRO A 19 38.34 -13.21 15.45
CA PRO A 19 39.02 -14.25 16.23
C PRO A 19 39.85 -15.22 15.35
N LEU A 20 39.87 -15.03 14.04
CA LEU A 20 40.55 -15.88 13.05
C LEU A 20 42.03 -15.55 12.83
N ALA A 21 42.57 -14.49 13.46
CA ALA A 21 43.98 -14.10 13.30
C ALA A 21 44.92 -14.71 14.34
N GLN A 22 44.42 -15.36 15.40
CA GLN A 22 45.24 -15.90 16.50
C GLN A 22 45.50 -17.42 16.44
N LEU A 23 45.05 -18.10 15.38
CA LEU A 23 45.20 -19.56 15.20
C LEU A 23 46.11 -19.93 14.03
N ARG A 24 47.22 -19.20 13.82
CA ARG A 24 48.20 -19.52 12.75
C ARG A 24 49.61 -19.86 13.23
N TYR A 25 49.87 -19.93 14.54
CA TYR A 25 51.22 -20.13 15.05
C TYR A 25 51.44 -21.38 15.93
N LEU A 26 50.53 -22.35 15.96
CA LEU A 26 50.71 -23.55 16.79
C LEU A 26 50.18 -24.83 16.13
N THR A 27 50.78 -25.28 15.03
CA THR A 27 50.80 -26.70 14.62
C THR A 27 51.90 -26.95 13.58
N THR A 28 53.16 -26.97 14.00
CA THR A 28 54.25 -27.64 13.25
C THR A 28 54.87 -28.70 14.14
N THR A 29 54.10 -29.74 14.45
CA THR A 29 54.64 -31.01 14.93
C THR A 29 54.42 -32.03 13.83
N SER A 30 55.50 -32.38 13.13
CA SER A 30 55.54 -33.48 12.17
C SER A 30 55.41 -34.80 12.92
N VAL A 31 54.19 -35.19 13.26
CA VAL A 31 53.90 -36.56 13.67
C VAL A 31 53.83 -37.40 12.41
N VAL A 32 54.95 -38.07 12.12
CA VAL A 32 55.07 -39.18 11.17
C VAL A 32 54.13 -40.28 11.67
N SER A 33 52.93 -40.35 11.10
CA SER A 33 51.99 -41.44 11.35
C SER A 33 52.19 -42.52 10.31
N GLU A 34 52.42 -43.74 10.80
CA GLU A 34 52.58 -44.93 9.99
C GLU A 34 51.32 -45.24 9.17
N PRO A 35 51.45 -45.74 7.93
CA PRO A 35 50.32 -46.07 7.07
C PRO A 35 49.65 -47.38 7.54
N THR A 36 48.74 -47.26 8.50
CA THR A 36 47.90 -48.39 8.92
C THR A 36 46.88 -48.73 7.82
N LYS A 37 46.78 -50.02 7.49
CA LYS A 37 46.00 -50.61 6.38
C LYS A 37 44.47 -50.58 6.61
N SER A 38 43.92 -49.44 7.04
CA SER A 38 42.48 -49.13 7.13
C SER A 38 42.04 -48.09 6.07
N THR A 39 42.88 -47.89 5.06
CA THR A 39 42.84 -46.76 4.12
C THR A 39 41.70 -46.81 3.10
N LYS A 40 41.09 -47.98 2.83
CA LYS A 40 40.03 -48.08 1.81
C LYS A 40 38.66 -47.62 2.33
N LYS A 41 38.27 -48.03 3.55
CA LYS A 41 36.96 -47.67 4.15
C LYS A 41 36.87 -46.17 4.47
N GLN A 42 37.94 -45.58 5.01
CA GLN A 42 38.01 -44.14 5.31
C GLN A 42 37.96 -43.28 4.04
N ARG A 43 38.65 -43.67 2.96
CA ARG A 43 38.57 -42.96 1.66
C ARG A 43 37.16 -43.01 1.05
N VAL A 44 36.45 -44.13 1.18
CA VAL A 44 35.06 -44.25 0.71
C VAL A 44 34.13 -43.32 1.52
N LEU A 45 34.28 -43.27 2.85
CA LEU A 45 33.52 -42.37 3.71
C LEU A 45 33.78 -40.89 3.36
N LEU A 46 35.05 -40.49 3.21
CA LEU A 46 35.40 -39.11 2.84
C LEU A 46 34.81 -38.69 1.49
N LYS A 47 34.86 -39.56 0.47
CA LYS A 47 34.19 -39.29 -0.82
C LYS A 47 32.69 -39.06 -0.63
N SER A 48 32.01 -39.92 0.13
CA SER A 48 30.58 -39.78 0.40
C SER A 48 30.23 -38.47 1.13
N ILE A 49 31.07 -38.03 2.07
CA ILE A 49 30.89 -36.78 2.81
C ILE A 49 31.10 -35.59 1.88
N THR A 50 32.15 -35.62 1.05
CA THR A 50 32.41 -34.53 0.08
C THR A 50 31.29 -34.39 -0.96
N GLU A 51 30.73 -35.50 -1.44
CA GLU A 51 29.58 -35.49 -2.35
C GLU A 51 28.34 -34.91 -1.68
N LYS A 52 28.05 -35.32 -0.43
CA LYS A 52 26.95 -34.73 0.36
C LYS A 52 27.15 -33.23 0.55
N LEU A 53 28.36 -32.80 0.87
CA LEU A 53 28.69 -31.38 1.06
C LEU A 53 28.56 -30.58 -0.24
N GLN A 54 28.94 -31.15 -1.38
CA GLN A 54 28.73 -30.52 -2.69
C GLN A 54 27.24 -30.43 -3.03
N LYS A 55 26.44 -31.46 -2.76
CA LYS A 55 24.98 -31.45 -2.95
C LYS A 55 24.32 -30.37 -2.09
N GLU A 56 24.67 -30.27 -0.81
CA GLU A 56 24.15 -29.23 0.09
C GLU A 56 24.55 -27.82 -0.38
N LYS A 57 25.80 -27.61 -0.82
CA LYS A 57 26.23 -26.32 -1.40
C LYS A 57 25.45 -25.94 -2.66
N ARG A 58 25.05 -26.90 -3.50
CA ARG A 58 24.21 -26.64 -4.67
C ARG A 58 22.79 -26.23 -4.26
N LYS A 59 22.17 -26.97 -3.34
CA LYS A 59 20.86 -26.63 -2.76
C LYS A 59 20.87 -25.25 -2.11
N GLU A 60 21.91 -24.91 -1.36
CA GLU A 60 22.05 -23.60 -0.72
C GLU A 60 22.10 -22.46 -1.75
N LYS A 61 22.83 -22.65 -2.86
CA LYS A 61 22.87 -21.67 -3.96
C LYS A 61 21.51 -21.52 -4.64
N GLU A 62 20.82 -22.62 -4.89
CA GLU A 62 19.47 -22.63 -5.48
C GLU A 62 18.47 -21.92 -4.57
N LEU A 63 18.44 -22.25 -3.28
CA LEU A 63 17.58 -21.56 -2.30
C LEU A 63 17.90 -20.07 -2.22
N LYS A 64 19.17 -19.67 -2.25
CA LYS A 64 19.57 -18.26 -2.29
C LYS A 64 19.07 -17.55 -3.55
N GLN A 65 19.06 -18.22 -4.70
CA GLN A 65 18.50 -17.67 -5.94
C GLN A 65 16.98 -17.52 -5.82
N GLN A 66 16.27 -18.55 -5.36
CA GLN A 66 14.82 -18.51 -5.16
C GLN A 66 14.39 -17.41 -4.17
N ILE A 67 15.15 -17.21 -3.08
CA ILE A 67 14.90 -16.12 -2.12
C ILE A 67 15.04 -14.77 -2.80
N LYS A 68 16.12 -14.56 -3.58
CA LYS A 68 16.32 -13.30 -4.31
C LYS A 68 15.22 -13.02 -5.33
N GLU A 69 14.75 -14.06 -6.02
CA GLU A 69 13.64 -13.94 -6.97
C GLU A 69 12.33 -13.58 -6.26
N ARG A 70 11.98 -14.28 -5.18
CA ARG A 70 10.82 -13.94 -4.36
C ARG A 70 10.89 -12.55 -3.77
N GLU A 71 12.05 -12.09 -3.32
CA GLU A 71 12.22 -10.72 -2.82
C GLU A 71 11.98 -9.68 -3.92
N LYS A 72 12.46 -9.92 -5.15
CA LYS A 72 12.20 -9.05 -6.30
C LYS A 72 10.71 -9.02 -6.63
N GLU A 73 10.05 -10.18 -6.65
CA GLU A 73 8.61 -10.30 -6.88
C GLU A 73 7.80 -9.55 -5.82
N LEU A 74 8.13 -9.73 -4.53
CA LEU A 74 7.47 -9.02 -3.43
C LEU A 74 7.67 -7.49 -3.53
N LYS A 75 8.86 -7.02 -3.92
CA LYS A 75 9.11 -5.60 -4.16
C LYS A 75 8.31 -5.06 -5.34
N ALA A 76 8.23 -5.79 -6.45
CA ALA A 76 7.43 -5.41 -7.61
C ALA A 76 5.93 -5.35 -7.25
N ARG A 77 5.42 -6.36 -6.54
CA ARG A 77 4.04 -6.41 -6.06
C ARG A 77 3.73 -5.28 -5.07
N ALA A 78 4.67 -4.95 -4.19
CA ALA A 78 4.53 -3.81 -3.28
C ALA A 78 4.49 -2.47 -4.04
N GLY A 79 5.29 -2.33 -5.12
CA GLY A 79 5.24 -1.17 -6.01
C GLY A 79 3.89 -1.03 -6.72
N GLN A 80 3.36 -2.14 -7.26
CA GLN A 80 2.04 -2.19 -7.90
C GLN A 80 0.92 -1.82 -6.91
N ARG A 81 0.92 -2.41 -5.70
CA ARG A 81 -0.06 -2.06 -4.65
C ARG A 81 -0.02 -0.58 -4.29
N LYS A 82 1.17 0.01 -4.16
CA LYS A 82 1.31 1.46 -3.90
C LYS A 82 0.74 2.30 -5.04
N LEU A 83 0.87 1.85 -6.28
CA LEU A 83 0.31 2.53 -7.44
C LEU A 83 -1.22 2.43 -7.45
N GLU A 84 -1.76 1.23 -7.21
CA GLU A 84 -3.20 0.98 -7.07
C GLU A 84 -3.80 1.83 -5.95
N ASP A 85 -3.19 1.85 -4.76
CA ASP A 85 -3.65 2.64 -3.62
C ASP A 85 -3.69 4.14 -3.94
N LYS A 86 -2.71 4.65 -4.68
CA LYS A 86 -2.70 6.05 -5.13
C LYS A 86 -3.77 6.32 -6.19
N ALA A 87 -3.96 5.41 -7.14
CA ALA A 87 -4.98 5.53 -8.18
C ALA A 87 -6.40 5.54 -7.58
N MET A 88 -6.65 4.72 -6.56
CA MET A 88 -7.96 4.64 -5.90
C MET A 88 -8.32 5.88 -5.08
N ARG A 89 -7.34 6.62 -4.54
CA ARG A 89 -7.60 7.86 -3.75
C ARG A 89 -8.15 9.02 -4.58
N GLY A 90 -7.86 9.05 -5.88
CA GLY A 90 -8.24 10.15 -6.77
C GLY A 90 -7.40 11.42 -6.57
N HIS A 91 -7.80 12.50 -7.25
CA HIS A 91 -7.11 13.79 -7.19
C HIS A 91 -7.45 14.56 -5.90
N HIS A 92 -6.41 14.99 -5.20
CA HIS A 92 -6.54 16.00 -4.16
C HIS A 92 -6.40 17.39 -4.77
N SER A 93 -7.45 18.21 -4.68
CA SER A 93 -7.46 19.57 -5.22
C SER A 93 -6.32 20.40 -4.65
N LEU A 94 -5.59 21.08 -5.52
CA LEU A 94 -4.54 22.00 -5.08
C LEU A 94 -5.15 23.28 -4.52
N SER A 95 -4.53 23.80 -3.47
CA SER A 95 -4.74 25.18 -3.03
C SER A 95 -4.10 26.14 -4.03
N LEU A 96 -4.57 27.39 -4.08
CA LEU A 96 -4.00 28.43 -4.95
C LEU A 96 -2.48 28.58 -4.73
N GLN A 97 -2.01 28.63 -3.49
CA GLN A 97 -0.58 28.71 -3.19
C GLN A 97 0.20 27.51 -3.74
N THR A 98 -0.31 26.29 -3.55
CA THR A 98 0.33 25.07 -4.07
C THR A 98 0.35 25.05 -5.60
N PHE A 99 -0.73 25.52 -6.24
CA PHE A 99 -0.83 25.65 -7.69
C PHE A 99 0.19 26.65 -8.24
N VAL A 100 0.28 27.86 -7.66
CA VAL A 100 1.25 28.86 -8.10
C VAL A 100 2.69 28.37 -7.92
N ARG A 101 3.01 27.70 -6.79
CA ARG A 101 4.34 27.09 -6.61
C ARG A 101 4.62 26.04 -7.68
N LYS A 102 3.62 25.22 -8.02
CA LYS A 102 3.76 24.19 -9.05
C LYS A 102 4.07 24.82 -10.41
N VAL A 103 3.28 25.79 -10.84
CA VAL A 103 3.46 26.40 -12.17
C VAL A 103 4.78 27.15 -12.26
N ARG A 104 5.10 27.94 -11.24
CA ARG A 104 6.35 28.72 -11.18
C ARG A 104 7.57 27.89 -10.78
N LYS A 105 7.42 26.57 -10.57
CA LYS A 105 8.47 25.64 -10.13
C LYS A 105 9.22 26.11 -8.88
N LEU A 106 8.51 26.72 -7.94
CA LEU A 106 9.08 27.22 -6.69
C LEU A 106 9.26 26.10 -5.66
N PRO A 107 10.24 26.21 -4.73
CA PRO A 107 10.41 25.24 -3.66
C PRO A 107 9.19 25.23 -2.71
N ILE A 108 8.99 24.09 -2.02
CA ILE A 108 7.87 23.89 -1.08
C ILE A 108 8.00 24.85 0.12
N VAL A 109 9.22 25.04 0.61
CA VAL A 109 9.54 25.93 1.73
C VAL A 109 10.06 27.25 1.18
N GLY A 110 9.53 28.37 1.65
CA GLY A 110 10.00 29.71 1.26
C GLY A 110 8.92 30.78 1.37
N ILE A 111 9.19 31.92 0.74
CA ILE A 111 8.31 33.11 0.70
C ILE A 111 6.95 32.73 0.10
N ASP A 112 5.88 33.39 0.56
CA ASP A 112 4.52 33.21 0.05
C ASP A 112 4.46 33.61 -1.45
N PRO A 113 4.12 32.69 -2.37
CA PRO A 113 4.08 32.95 -3.80
C PRO A 113 3.03 33.98 -4.20
N LEU A 114 2.06 34.27 -3.32
CA LEU A 114 1.00 35.25 -3.57
C LEU A 114 1.36 36.65 -3.08
N LYS A 115 2.47 36.80 -2.35
CA LYS A 115 2.92 38.10 -1.84
C LYS A 115 3.37 38.98 -3.00
N GLY A 116 2.72 40.13 -3.16
CA GLY A 116 3.04 41.10 -4.21
C GLY A 116 2.28 40.92 -5.52
N LEU A 117 1.37 39.94 -5.61
CA LEU A 117 0.46 39.83 -6.76
C LEU A 117 -0.69 40.82 -6.64
N LEU A 118 -1.07 41.40 -7.77
CA LEU A 118 -2.26 42.24 -7.90
C LEU A 118 -3.52 41.39 -7.80
N GLU A 119 -4.65 42.00 -7.42
CA GLU A 119 -5.88 41.25 -7.16
C GLU A 119 -6.46 40.60 -8.43
N HIS A 120 -6.33 41.24 -9.59
CA HIS A 120 -6.76 40.66 -10.86
C HIS A 120 -5.91 39.43 -11.25
N GLU A 121 -4.59 39.49 -11.07
CA GLU A 121 -3.70 38.35 -11.32
C GLU A 121 -4.04 37.17 -10.41
N LYS A 122 -4.39 37.44 -9.14
CA LYS A 122 -4.84 36.38 -8.22
C LYS A 122 -6.13 35.74 -8.70
N GLN A 123 -7.09 36.52 -9.18
CA GLN A 123 -8.35 35.99 -9.71
C GLN A 123 -8.14 35.11 -10.94
N GLU A 124 -7.26 35.51 -11.86
CA GLU A 124 -6.88 34.70 -13.02
C GLU A 124 -6.22 33.38 -12.61
N LEU A 125 -5.30 33.42 -11.64
CA LEU A 125 -4.66 32.23 -11.10
C LEU A 125 -5.64 31.33 -10.32
N GLU A 126 -6.62 31.92 -9.64
CA GLU A 126 -7.68 31.16 -8.96
C GLU A 126 -8.59 30.46 -9.98
N ALA A 127 -8.99 31.15 -11.04
CA ALA A 127 -9.75 30.56 -12.14
C ALA A 127 -8.97 29.42 -12.82
N ALA A 128 -7.69 29.65 -13.11
CA ALA A 128 -6.80 28.63 -13.66
C ALA A 128 -6.61 27.44 -12.69
N CYS A 129 -6.51 27.69 -11.38
CA CYS A 129 -6.42 26.64 -10.36
C CYS A 129 -7.71 25.81 -10.28
N LYS A 130 -8.88 26.45 -10.35
CA LYS A 130 -10.19 25.77 -10.39
C LYS A 130 -10.31 24.88 -11.62
N LYS A 131 -10.04 25.45 -12.81
CA LYS A 131 -10.02 24.71 -14.07
C LYS A 131 -9.06 23.53 -14.04
N TYR A 132 -7.83 23.74 -13.55
CA TYR A 132 -6.86 22.67 -13.37
C TYR A 132 -7.38 21.54 -12.47
N ASN A 133 -8.01 21.89 -11.33
CA ASN A 133 -8.56 20.90 -10.41
C ASN A 133 -9.76 20.15 -11.02
N GLU A 134 -10.58 20.81 -11.82
CA GLU A 134 -11.69 20.21 -12.58
C GLU A 134 -11.18 19.25 -13.65
N ASP A 135 -10.22 19.68 -14.47
CA ASP A 135 -9.56 18.85 -15.48
C ASP A 135 -8.95 17.61 -14.82
N CYS A 136 -8.26 17.79 -13.68
CA CYS A 136 -7.70 16.69 -12.90
C CYS A 136 -8.76 15.71 -12.38
N ARG A 137 -9.94 16.20 -11.98
CA ARG A 137 -11.07 15.36 -11.54
C ARG A 137 -11.73 14.65 -12.72
N ALA A 138 -11.79 15.28 -13.90
CA ALA A 138 -12.42 14.72 -15.09
C ALA A 138 -11.69 13.46 -15.62
N PHE A 139 -10.40 13.28 -15.32
CA PHE A 139 -9.67 12.04 -15.66
C PHE A 139 -10.25 10.78 -15.01
N PHE A 140 -11.02 10.93 -13.94
CA PHE A 140 -11.28 9.89 -12.98
C PHE A 140 -12.74 9.46 -13.03
N SER A 141 -12.99 8.25 -13.54
CA SER A 141 -14.33 7.65 -13.53
C SER A 141 -14.90 7.53 -12.11
N PRO A 142 -16.20 7.81 -11.88
CA PRO A 142 -16.81 7.66 -10.57
C PRO A 142 -16.71 6.20 -10.09
N ARG A 143 -16.60 6.01 -8.78
CA ARG A 143 -16.57 4.67 -8.19
C ARG A 143 -17.96 4.03 -8.31
N PRO A 144 -18.07 2.78 -8.77
CA PRO A 144 -19.37 2.09 -8.82
C PRO A 144 -19.93 1.97 -7.40
N GLU A 145 -21.23 2.19 -7.26
CA GLU A 145 -21.90 2.10 -5.97
C GLU A 145 -21.96 0.63 -5.51
N PRO A 146 -21.67 0.35 -4.22
CA PRO A 146 -21.81 -1.00 -3.71
C PRO A 146 -23.29 -1.39 -3.71
N LYS A 147 -23.60 -2.63 -4.14
CA LYS A 147 -24.95 -3.18 -4.00
C LYS A 147 -25.37 -3.19 -2.53
N LEU A 148 -26.55 -2.64 -2.24
CA LEU A 148 -27.05 -2.51 -0.88
C LEU A 148 -27.55 -3.86 -0.37
N LEU A 149 -27.12 -4.22 0.84
CA LEU A 149 -27.67 -5.37 1.57
C LEU A 149 -29.12 -5.10 1.97
N GLY A 150 -29.88 -6.16 2.25
CA GLY A 150 -31.31 -6.00 2.53
C GLY A 150 -31.64 -5.12 3.73
N TYR A 151 -30.82 -5.20 4.79
CA TYR A 151 -30.93 -4.25 5.91
C TYR A 151 -30.71 -2.79 5.47
N MET A 152 -29.79 -2.52 4.55
CA MET A 152 -29.53 -1.15 4.07
C MET A 152 -30.70 -0.63 3.22
N LEU A 153 -31.35 -1.50 2.44
CA LEU A 153 -32.59 -1.16 1.73
C LEU A 153 -33.72 -0.85 2.71
N TYR A 154 -33.85 -1.64 3.77
CA TYR A 154 -34.81 -1.38 4.85
C TYR A 154 -34.56 -0.03 5.52
N VAL A 155 -33.30 0.25 5.89
CA VAL A 155 -32.92 1.54 6.48
C VAL A 155 -33.26 2.66 5.51
N LYS A 156 -32.93 2.54 4.21
CA LYS A 156 -33.25 3.56 3.20
C LYS A 156 -34.75 3.86 3.12
N ALA A 157 -35.60 2.84 3.22
CA ALA A 157 -37.06 2.99 3.19
C ALA A 157 -37.63 3.59 4.49
N LYS A 158 -37.18 3.11 5.66
CA LYS A 158 -37.76 3.47 6.96
C LYS A 158 -37.14 4.69 7.62
N PHE A 159 -35.91 5.07 7.25
CA PHE A 159 -35.22 6.20 7.87
C PHE A 159 -35.96 7.54 7.73
N PRO A 160 -36.58 7.90 6.57
CA PRO A 160 -37.40 9.11 6.47
C PRO A 160 -38.59 9.12 7.44
N GLU A 161 -39.32 8.00 7.56
CA GLU A 161 -40.48 7.87 8.46
C GLU A 161 -40.10 8.18 9.92
N PHE A 162 -38.97 7.64 10.39
CA PHE A 162 -38.49 7.92 11.74
C PHE A 162 -37.88 9.32 11.90
N ARG A 163 -37.38 9.94 10.83
CA ARG A 163 -36.85 11.31 10.88
C ARG A 163 -37.98 12.33 11.03
N GLU A 164 -39.11 12.10 10.36
CA GLU A 164 -40.30 12.94 10.44
C GLU A 164 -40.97 12.88 11.83
N SER A 165 -40.76 11.79 12.58
CA SER A 165 -41.23 11.66 13.96
C SER A 165 -40.54 12.58 14.99
N GLY A 166 -39.64 13.48 14.55
CA GLY A 166 -38.98 14.47 15.41
C GLY A 166 -37.89 13.89 16.34
N VAL A 167 -37.55 12.61 16.17
CA VAL A 167 -36.54 11.92 16.99
C VAL A 167 -35.14 12.35 16.53
N PRO A 168 -34.17 12.56 17.46
CA PRO A 168 -32.79 12.82 17.09
C PRO A 168 -32.21 11.71 16.19
N VAL A 169 -31.44 12.10 15.16
CA VAL A 169 -30.89 11.17 14.15
C VAL A 169 -30.16 9.97 14.76
N LYS A 170 -29.43 10.18 15.88
CA LYS A 170 -28.72 9.10 16.58
C LYS A 170 -29.65 8.02 17.12
N ASP A 171 -30.85 8.40 17.56
CA ASP A 171 -31.83 7.47 18.11
C ASP A 171 -32.73 6.87 17.03
N VAL A 172 -32.89 7.55 15.89
CA VAL A 172 -33.54 6.99 14.69
C VAL A 172 -32.86 5.70 14.24
N VAL A 173 -31.53 5.70 14.11
CA VAL A 173 -30.79 4.50 13.67
C VAL A 173 -30.99 3.34 14.64
N LYS A 174 -31.02 3.60 15.95
CA LYS A 174 -31.28 2.56 16.97
C LYS A 174 -32.69 2.00 16.84
N LYS A 175 -33.69 2.85 16.64
CA LYS A 175 -35.10 2.43 16.45
C LYS A 175 -35.28 1.60 15.18
N VAL A 176 -34.68 2.01 14.06
CA VAL A 176 -34.70 1.26 12.79
C VAL A 176 -34.00 -0.10 12.95
N ALA A 177 -32.86 -0.16 13.65
CA ALA A 177 -32.18 -1.41 13.93
C ALA A 177 -33.01 -2.34 14.83
N ALA A 178 -33.70 -1.78 15.84
CA ALA A 178 -34.61 -2.56 16.68
C ALA A 178 -35.80 -3.10 15.88
N SER A 179 -36.45 -2.26 15.06
CA SER A 179 -37.58 -2.69 14.25
C SER A 179 -37.18 -3.79 13.25
N TRP A 180 -36.00 -3.67 12.61
CA TRP A 180 -35.49 -4.71 11.71
C TRP A 180 -35.31 -6.07 12.39
N ARG A 181 -34.85 -6.08 13.65
CA ARG A 181 -34.69 -7.32 14.41
C ARG A 181 -36.04 -7.95 14.78
N SER A 182 -37.05 -7.11 15.00
CA SER A 182 -38.42 -7.56 15.31
C SER A 182 -39.19 -8.10 14.10
N LEU A 183 -38.75 -7.80 12.88
CA LEU A 183 -39.37 -8.35 11.66
C LEU A 183 -39.15 -9.86 11.57
N SER A 184 -40.17 -10.56 11.07
CA SER A 184 -40.11 -11.96 10.68
C SER A 184 -39.23 -12.17 9.45
N ASP A 185 -38.79 -13.41 9.21
CA ASP A 185 -37.93 -13.71 8.07
C ASP A 185 -38.66 -13.53 6.72
N SER A 186 -39.98 -13.74 6.69
CA SER A 186 -40.83 -13.47 5.52
C SER A 186 -40.92 -11.98 5.19
N GLU A 187 -40.98 -11.11 6.20
CA GLU A 187 -40.96 -9.65 5.97
C GLU A 187 -39.58 -9.16 5.53
N LYS A 188 -38.51 -9.74 6.09
CA LYS A 188 -37.14 -9.45 5.66
C LYS A 188 -36.87 -9.89 4.23
N GLU A 189 -37.58 -10.90 3.73
CA GLU A 189 -37.47 -11.39 2.36
C GLU A 189 -37.84 -10.32 1.33
N GLN A 190 -38.80 -9.44 1.63
CA GLN A 190 -39.15 -8.29 0.77
C GLN A 190 -37.99 -7.30 0.62
N TYR A 191 -37.08 -7.28 1.59
CA TYR A 191 -35.88 -6.43 1.58
C TYR A 191 -34.63 -7.19 1.18
N LYS A 192 -34.64 -8.51 1.02
CA LYS A 192 -33.60 -9.15 0.21
C LYS A 192 -33.78 -8.54 -1.17
N GLY A 193 -32.91 -7.60 -1.55
CA GLY A 193 -32.96 -7.06 -2.90
C GLY A 193 -32.83 -8.19 -3.92
N GLU A 194 -32.69 -7.86 -5.20
CA GLU A 194 -32.09 -8.76 -6.19
C GLU A 194 -30.61 -9.03 -5.84
N SER A 195 -30.31 -9.37 -4.59
CA SER A 195 -29.03 -9.85 -4.10
C SER A 195 -29.01 -11.35 -4.35
N SER A 196 -29.22 -11.74 -5.61
CA SER A 196 -28.82 -13.06 -6.05
C SER A 196 -27.29 -13.17 -5.91
N GLU A 197 -26.78 -14.38 -5.72
CA GLU A 197 -25.32 -14.59 -5.67
C GLU A 197 -24.63 -14.09 -6.96
N ASN A 198 -25.36 -14.12 -8.08
CA ASN A 198 -24.94 -13.57 -9.37
C ASN A 198 -24.76 -12.04 -9.32
N ASP A 199 -25.62 -11.33 -8.59
CA ASP A 199 -25.55 -9.88 -8.46
C ASP A 199 -24.35 -9.41 -7.66
N SER A 200 -24.02 -10.12 -6.58
CA SER A 200 -22.81 -9.87 -5.78
C SER A 200 -21.55 -10.11 -6.62
N ASN A 201 -21.51 -11.22 -7.37
CA ASN A 201 -20.39 -11.54 -8.25
C ASN A 201 -20.21 -10.51 -9.37
N ASN A 202 -21.30 -10.04 -9.97
CA ASN A 202 -21.26 -9.00 -10.99
C ASN A 202 -20.77 -7.66 -10.43
N ALA A 203 -21.23 -7.24 -9.24
CA ALA A 203 -20.76 -6.02 -8.60
C ALA A 203 -19.26 -6.08 -8.28
N LYS A 204 -18.77 -7.26 -7.87
CA LYS A 204 -17.34 -7.48 -7.64
C LYS A 204 -16.54 -7.36 -8.94
N LYS A 205 -17.01 -7.98 -10.02
CA LYS A 205 -16.38 -7.86 -11.35
C LYS A 205 -16.36 -6.41 -11.83
N GLU A 206 -17.47 -5.70 -11.74
CA GLU A 206 -17.58 -4.29 -12.09
C GLU A 206 -16.59 -3.43 -11.29
N TYR A 207 -16.47 -3.69 -9.98
CA TYR A 207 -15.50 -3.01 -9.13
C TYR A 207 -14.05 -3.32 -9.52
N ASP A 208 -13.73 -4.58 -9.84
CA ASP A 208 -12.40 -4.98 -10.28
C ASP A 208 -12.04 -4.37 -11.65
N GLU A 209 -12.99 -4.34 -12.58
CA GLU A 209 -12.87 -3.65 -13.87
C GLU A 209 -12.66 -2.15 -13.70
N TRP A 210 -13.46 -1.52 -12.83
CA TRP A 210 -13.28 -0.11 -12.47
C TRP A 210 -11.89 0.13 -11.87
N LYS A 211 -11.41 -0.73 -10.97
CA LYS A 211 -10.08 -0.62 -10.38
C LYS A 211 -8.98 -0.68 -11.43
N ASN A 212 -9.09 -1.57 -12.41
CA ASN A 212 -8.12 -1.67 -13.50
C ASN A 212 -8.15 -0.43 -14.41
N LYS A 213 -9.35 0.03 -14.80
CA LYS A 213 -9.53 1.29 -15.54
C LYS A 213 -8.92 2.46 -14.77
N ARG A 214 -9.11 2.49 -13.45
CA ARG A 214 -8.61 3.54 -12.56
C ARG A 214 -7.09 3.65 -12.56
N VAL A 215 -6.37 2.54 -12.62
CA VAL A 215 -4.91 2.53 -12.68
C VAL A 215 -4.42 3.12 -14.01
N GLU A 216 -5.08 2.80 -15.12
CA GLU A 216 -4.74 3.36 -16.44
C GLU A 216 -5.06 4.86 -16.53
N GLU A 217 -6.23 5.28 -16.04
CA GLU A 217 -6.58 6.70 -15.87
C GLU A 217 -5.52 7.44 -15.05
N TYR A 218 -5.08 6.85 -13.93
CA TYR A 218 -4.07 7.44 -13.07
C TYR A 218 -2.71 7.60 -13.78
N LYS A 219 -2.31 6.65 -14.62
CA LYS A 219 -1.09 6.80 -15.45
C LYS A 219 -1.20 7.96 -16.43
N LYS A 220 -2.37 8.14 -17.07
CA LYS A 220 -2.63 9.29 -17.97
C LYS A 220 -2.62 10.60 -17.19
N TYR A 221 -3.26 10.61 -16.02
CA TYR A 221 -3.27 11.75 -15.10
C TYR A 221 -1.85 12.15 -14.68
N LEU A 222 -0.96 11.20 -14.35
CA LEU A 222 0.42 11.51 -14.00
C LEU A 222 1.15 12.22 -15.15
N LYS A 223 0.97 11.74 -16.40
CA LYS A 223 1.54 12.40 -17.58
C LYS A 223 1.03 13.83 -17.73
N PHE A 224 -0.29 14.02 -17.67
CA PHE A 224 -0.92 15.34 -17.72
C PHE A 224 -0.41 16.26 -16.61
N ARG A 225 -0.36 15.76 -15.38
CA ARG A 225 0.07 16.51 -14.20
C ARG A 225 1.50 17.01 -14.34
N ASP A 226 2.39 16.19 -14.92
CA ASP A 226 3.80 16.50 -15.07
C ASP A 226 4.06 17.38 -16.31
N SER A 227 3.19 17.33 -17.35
CA SER A 227 3.29 18.17 -18.55
C SER A 227 2.54 19.51 -18.46
N PHE A 228 1.69 19.71 -17.46
CA PHE A 228 0.85 20.92 -17.35
C PHE A 228 1.69 22.20 -17.19
N GLN A 229 1.42 23.17 -18.04
CA GLN A 229 1.95 24.54 -18.01
C GLN A 229 0.77 25.51 -18.15
N LEU A 230 0.87 26.71 -17.57
CA LEU A 230 -0.13 27.74 -17.82
C LEU A 230 -0.05 28.14 -19.31
N PRO A 231 -1.20 28.37 -19.97
CA PRO A 231 -1.19 29.03 -21.27
C PRO A 231 -0.53 30.41 -21.11
N GLU A 232 0.40 30.74 -21.99
CA GLU A 232 1.05 32.06 -22.09
C GLU A 232 0.05 33.15 -22.47
#